data_AF-A0A1Y6C9M6-F1
#
_entry.id   AF-A0A1Y6C9M6-F1
#
_cell.length_a   1.000
_cell.length_b   1.000
_cell.length_c   1.000
_cell.angle_alpha   90.00
_cell.angle_beta   90.00
_cell.angle_gamma   90.00
#
_symmetry.space_group_name_H-M   'P 1'
#
loop_
_entity.id
_entity.type
_entity.pdbx_description
1 polymer ?
#
loop_
_entity_poly.entity_id
_entity_poly.type
_entity_poly.pdbx_seq_one_letter_code
_entity_poly.pdbx_strand_id
1 'polypeptide(L)'
;MPQHVLRFWETKFAQVRPLKRGGGRRYYRPEDIELLRRIRQLLYGEGYTIKGVQKLLREGGARPQETAEVEPEIVKDTNKLQSILDDLIEIRNLLRNG
;
A
#
# COMPACT_ATOMS: atom_id res chain seq x y z
N MET A 1 -3.76 7.64 -6.90
CA MET A 1 -2.88 6.46 -6.75
C MET A 1 -3.08 5.60 -7.98
N PRO A 2 -2.01 5.19 -8.68
CA PRO A 2 -2.17 4.37 -9.89
C PRO A 2 -2.85 3.03 -9.61
N GLN A 3 -3.61 2.52 -10.59
CA GLN A 3 -4.40 1.27 -10.43
C GLN A 3 -3.53 0.05 -10.08
N HIS A 4 -2.31 -0.03 -10.60
CA HIS A 4 -1.41 -1.15 -10.36
C HIS A 4 -0.91 -1.18 -8.89
N VAL A 5 -0.73 -0.01 -8.26
CA VAL A 5 -0.36 0.09 -6.84
C VAL A 5 -1.50 -0.45 -5.97
N LEU A 6 -2.75 -0.06 -6.29
CA LEU A 6 -3.92 -0.58 -5.59
C LEU A 6 -4.02 -2.10 -5.70
N ARG A 7 -3.87 -2.66 -6.91
CA ARG A 7 -3.86 -4.11 -7.11
C ARG A 7 -2.74 -4.79 -6.32
N PHE A 8 -1.56 -4.19 -6.29
CA PHE A 8 -0.46 -4.71 -5.50
C PHE A 8 -0.79 -4.70 -4.00
N TRP A 9 -1.35 -3.59 -3.48
CA TRP A 9 -1.76 -3.47 -2.09
C TRP A 9 -2.87 -4.44 -1.69
N GLU A 10 -3.82 -4.75 -2.57
CA GLU A 10 -4.81 -5.81 -2.37
C GLU A 10 -4.14 -7.18 -2.09
N THR A 11 -2.96 -7.45 -2.64
CA THR A 11 -2.21 -8.69 -2.38
C THR A 11 -1.43 -8.68 -1.06
N LYS A 12 -1.17 -7.50 -0.51
CA LYS A 12 -0.32 -7.33 0.69
C LYS A 12 -1.13 -7.05 1.95
N PHE A 13 -2.25 -6.35 1.83
CA PHE A 13 -3.08 -5.96 2.96
C PHE A 13 -4.43 -6.66 2.86
N ALA A 14 -4.60 -7.75 3.60
CA ALA A 14 -5.81 -8.56 3.56
C ALA A 14 -7.07 -7.79 3.98
N GLN A 15 -6.91 -6.67 4.70
CA GLN A 15 -7.97 -5.76 5.09
C GLN A 15 -8.46 -4.87 3.93
N VAL A 16 -7.66 -4.68 2.88
CA VAL A 16 -8.04 -3.94 1.67
C VAL A 16 -8.72 -4.91 0.72
N ARG A 17 -10.06 -4.95 0.71
CA ARG A 17 -10.83 -5.89 -0.12
C ARG A 17 -11.81 -5.17 -1.03
N PRO A 18 -11.57 -5.13 -2.35
CA PRO A 18 -12.52 -4.53 -3.27
C PRO A 18 -13.81 -5.36 -3.34
N LEU A 19 -14.95 -4.67 -3.42
CA LEU A 19 -16.19 -5.26 -3.89
C LEU A 19 -16.05 -5.55 -5.38
N LYS A 20 -16.07 -6.84 -5.74
CA LYS A 20 -16.06 -7.29 -7.14
C LYS A 20 -17.48 -7.23 -7.69
N ARG A 21 -17.69 -6.44 -8.74
CA ARG A 21 -18.92 -6.48 -9.56
C ARG A 21 -18.62 -7.03 -10.95
N GLY A 22 -19.67 -7.37 -11.70
CA GLY A 22 -19.57 -7.79 -13.09
C GLY A 22 -18.69 -6.85 -13.93
N GLY A 23 -17.90 -7.41 -14.85
CA GLY A 23 -17.00 -6.64 -15.71
C GLY A 23 -15.63 -6.28 -15.10
N GLY A 24 -15.23 -6.89 -13.97
CA GLY A 24 -13.86 -6.79 -13.45
C GLY A 24 -13.48 -5.46 -12.79
N ARG A 25 -14.47 -4.58 -12.56
CA ARG A 25 -14.29 -3.32 -11.85
C ARG A 25 -14.20 -3.55 -10.34
N ARG A 26 -13.34 -2.76 -9.69
CA ARG A 26 -13.12 -2.78 -8.24
C ARG A 26 -13.77 -1.54 -7.63
N TYR A 27 -14.57 -1.74 -6.60
CA TYR A 27 -15.12 -0.66 -5.80
C TYR A 27 -14.63 -0.82 -4.36
N TYR A 28 -14.24 0.29 -3.75
CA TYR A 28 -13.80 0.34 -2.36
C TYR A 28 -14.88 1.04 -1.55
N ARG A 29 -15.16 0.53 -0.35
CA ARG A 29 -16.06 1.20 0.60
C ARG A 29 -15.37 2.43 1.20
N PRO A 30 -16.10 3.37 1.80
CA PRO A 30 -15.48 4.51 2.48
C PRO A 30 -14.40 4.09 3.48
N GLU A 31 -14.62 3.00 4.23
CA GLU A 31 -13.64 2.49 5.21
C GLU A 31 -12.37 1.96 4.55
N ASP A 32 -12.48 1.32 3.38
CA ASP A 32 -11.34 0.88 2.59
C ASP A 32 -10.53 2.09 2.10
N ILE A 33 -11.20 3.19 1.74
CA ILE A 33 -10.53 4.43 1.30
C ILE A 33 -9.74 5.05 2.46
N GLU A 34 -10.30 5.08 3.67
CA GLU A 34 -9.60 5.55 4.87
C GLU A 34 -8.38 4.67 5.17
N LEU A 35 -8.54 3.35 5.12
CA LEU A 35 -7.45 2.41 5.31
C LEU A 35 -6.34 2.60 4.26
N LEU A 36 -6.69 2.75 2.99
CA LEU A 36 -5.75 3.02 1.90
C LEU A 36 -5.00 4.33 2.11
N ARG A 37 -5.67 5.38 2.62
CA ARG A 37 -5.02 6.65 2.98
C ARG A 37 -4.02 6.44 4.11
N ARG A 38 -4.38 5.68 5.15
CA ARG A 38 -3.48 5.36 6.27
C ARG A 38 -2.26 4.55 5.82
N ILE A 39 -2.46 3.50 5.01
CA ILE A 39 -1.37 2.69 4.45
C ILE A 39 -0.43 3.58 3.64
N ARG A 40 -0.96 4.48 2.81
CA ARG A 40 -0.15 5.42 2.03
C ARG A 40 0.70 6.32 2.91
N GLN A 41 0.11 6.87 3.96
CA GLN A 41 0.83 7.74 4.89
C GLN A 41 1.95 6.99 5.60
N LEU A 42 1.68 5.78 6.09
CA LEU A 42 2.69 4.97 6.76
C LEU A 42 3.85 4.60 5.80
N LEU A 43 3.54 4.17 4.57
CA LEU A 43 4.56 3.75 3.62
C LEU A 43 5.40 4.91 3.07
N TYR A 44 4.74 5.99 2.64
CA TYR A 44 5.42 7.07 1.91
C TYR A 44 5.64 8.34 2.74
N GLY A 45 4.78 8.61 3.70
CA GLY A 45 4.91 9.76 4.60
C GLY A 45 5.84 9.48 5.78
N GLU A 46 5.72 8.29 6.36
CA GLU A 46 6.46 7.90 7.57
C GLU A 46 7.59 6.89 7.30
N GLY A 47 7.68 6.34 6.08
CA GLY A 47 8.79 5.48 5.65
C GLY A 47 8.73 4.04 6.16
N TYR A 48 7.57 3.57 6.63
CA TYR A 48 7.40 2.17 7.02
C TYR A 48 7.56 1.23 5.82
N THR A 49 8.06 0.02 6.09
CA THR A 49 8.01 -1.08 5.12
C THR A 49 6.61 -1.70 5.07
N ILE A 50 6.29 -2.41 3.98
CA ILE A 50 5.05 -3.19 3.87
C ILE A 50 4.88 -4.15 5.06
N LYS A 51 5.95 -4.83 5.48
CA LYS A 51 5.92 -5.73 6.64
C LYS A 51 5.65 -4.97 7.94
N GLY A 52 6.24 -3.78 8.12
CA GLY A 52 6.00 -2.91 9.27
C GLY A 52 4.54 -2.45 9.34
N VAL A 53 3.97 -1.99 8.22
CA VAL A 53 2.56 -1.60 8.14
C VAL A 53 1.63 -2.79 8.39
N GLN A 54 1.93 -3.97 7.82
CA GLN A 54 1.16 -5.19 8.10
C GLN A 54 1.16 -5.55 9.59
N LYS A 55 2.29 -5.40 10.28
CA LYS A 55 2.41 -5.64 11.73
C LYS A 55 1.54 -4.64 12.50
N LEU A 56 1.69 -3.35 12.21
CA LEU A 56 0.91 -2.28 12.84
C LEU A 56 -0.60 -2.46 12.65
N LEU A 57 -1.06 -2.86 11.46
CA LEU A 57 -2.47 -3.11 11.19
C LEU A 57 -3.03 -4.37 11.87
N ARG A 58 -2.19 -5.36 12.19
CA ARG A 58 -2.61 -6.53 12.99
C ARG A 58 -2.75 -6.16 14.46
N GLU A 59 -1.82 -5.37 14.97
CA GLU A 59 -1.75 -4.98 16.38
C GLU A 59 -2.82 -3.91 16.72
N GLY A 60 -3.03 -2.92 15.85
CA GLY A 60 -4.02 -1.85 16.03
C GLY A 60 -5.49 -2.26 15.79
N GLY A 61 -5.77 -3.54 15.51
CA GLY A 61 -7.14 -4.09 15.55
C GLY A 61 -7.65 -4.30 16.98
N ALA A 62 -6.74 -4.38 17.95
CA ALA A 62 -7.01 -4.11 19.36
C ALA A 62 -6.61 -2.65 19.62
N ARG A 63 -7.44 -1.89 20.35
CA ARG A 63 -7.18 -0.46 20.64
C ARG A 63 -5.74 -0.23 21.12
N PRO A 64 -5.07 0.85 20.69
CA PRO A 64 -3.70 1.11 21.12
C PRO A 64 -3.71 1.48 22.60
N GLN A 65 -3.26 0.56 23.44
CA GLN A 65 -2.67 0.87 24.72
C GLN A 65 -1.21 0.43 24.65
N GLU A 66 -0.35 1.44 24.77
CA GLU A 66 1.04 1.36 25.23
C GLU A 66 2.09 0.70 24.30
N THR A 67 2.96 1.59 23.81
CA THR A 67 4.41 1.41 23.71
C THR A 67 4.92 0.06 23.18
N ALA A 68 5.15 0.00 21.87
CA ALA A 68 6.26 -0.77 21.34
C ALA A 68 7.18 0.20 20.62
N GLU A 69 8.36 0.41 21.21
CA GLU A 69 9.54 0.96 20.56
C GLU A 69 9.80 0.15 19.28
N VAL A 70 9.27 0.60 18.15
CA VAL A 70 9.72 0.12 16.85
C VAL A 70 10.64 1.21 16.35
N GLU A 71 11.91 1.13 16.73
CA GLU A 71 12.95 1.93 16.10
C GLU A 71 12.81 1.74 14.58
N PRO A 72 12.72 2.82 13.79
CA PRO A 72 12.67 2.69 12.35
C PRO A 72 14.03 2.14 11.92
N GLU A 73 14.11 0.83 11.75
CA GLU A 73 15.23 0.17 11.09
C GLU A 73 15.34 0.82 9.70
N ILE A 74 16.28 1.74 9.57
CA ILE A 74 16.45 2.67 8.47
C ILE A 74 16.51 1.88 7.16
N VAL A 75 15.43 1.85 6.38
CA VAL A 75 15.43 1.22 5.05
C VAL A 75 15.74 2.29 4.01
N LYS A 76 17.04 2.50 3.76
CA LYS A 76 17.55 3.49 2.80
C LYS A 76 17.35 3.12 1.31
N ASP A 77 16.73 2.00 0.98
CA ASP A 77 16.70 1.51 -0.42
C ASP A 77 15.31 1.28 -1.04
N THR A 78 14.20 1.52 -0.32
CA THR A 78 12.85 1.32 -0.87
C THR A 78 12.47 2.38 -1.92
N ASN A 79 12.98 3.60 -1.79
CA ASN A 79 12.71 4.68 -2.76
C ASN A 79 13.33 4.38 -4.13
N LYS A 80 14.47 3.69 -4.19
CA LYS A 80 15.15 3.35 -5.45
C LYS A 80 14.47 2.19 -6.18
N LEU A 81 14.00 1.18 -5.44
CA LEU A 81 13.23 0.09 -6.04
C LEU A 81 11.84 0.55 -6.49
N GLN A 82 11.23 1.49 -5.76
CA GLN A 82 9.94 2.05 -6.13
C GLN A 82 10.05 2.96 -7.36
N SER A 83 11.09 3.79 -7.47
CA SER A 83 11.32 4.60 -8.67
C SER A 83 11.57 3.72 -9.90
N ILE A 84 12.37 2.66 -9.77
CA ILE A 84 12.59 1.69 -10.86
C ILE A 84 11.28 1.03 -11.29
N LEU A 85 10.39 0.68 -10.35
CA LEU A 85 9.10 0.09 -10.67
C LEU A 85 8.15 1.08 -11.35
N ASP A 86 8.16 2.34 -10.94
CA ASP A 86 7.34 3.39 -11.55
C ASP A 86 7.82 3.68 -12.99
N ASP A 87 9.14 3.79 -13.20
CA ASP A 87 9.77 3.96 -14.52
C ASP A 87 9.44 2.79 -15.47
N LEU A 88 9.57 1.54 -15.00
CA LEU A 88 9.26 0.36 -15.80
C LEU A 88 7.77 0.28 -16.17
N ILE A 89 6.90 0.79 -15.30
CA ILE A 89 5.46 0.82 -15.57
C ILE A 89 5.12 1.90 -16.59
N GLU A 90 5.80 3.05 -16.54
CA GLU A 90 5.67 4.11 -17.54
C GLU A 90 6.12 3.63 -18.92
N ILE A 91 7.30 3.02 -19.02
CA ILE A 91 7.83 2.42 -20.26
C ILE A 91 6.83 1.41 -20.84
N ARG A 92 6.32 0.49 -20.01
CA ARG A 92 5.32 -0.50 -20.45
C ARG A 92 4.06 0.15 -21.02
N ASN A 93 3.60 1.26 -20.46
CA ASN A 93 2.38 1.93 -20.93
C ASN A 93 2.64 2.71 -22.24
N LEU A 94 3.83 3.31 -22.39
CA LEU A 94 4.25 3.98 -23.63
C LEU A 94 4.31 2.99 -24.80
N LEU A 95 4.87 1.79 -24.56
CA LEU A 95 4.95 0.72 -25.56
C LEU A 95 3.60 0.07 -25.91
N ARG A 96 2.54 0.32 -25.13
CA ARG A 96 1.21 -0.25 -25.35
C ARG A 96 0.25 0.68 -26.10
N ASN A 97 0.57 1.97 -26.17
CA ASN A 97 -0.29 3.02 -26.73
C ASN A 97 0.34 3.73 -27.95
N GLY A 98 1.46 3.22 -28.45
CA GLY A 98 2.13 3.67 -29.68
C GLY A 98 2.02 2.64 -30.79
#